data_AF-A0A917KHJ9-F1
#
_entry.id   AF-A0A917KHJ9-F1
#
_cell.length_a   1.000
_cell.length_b   1.000
_cell.length_c   1.000
_cell.angle_alpha   90.00
_cell.angle_beta   90.00
_cell.angle_gamma   90.00
#
_symmetry.space_group_name_H-M   'P 1'
#
loop_
_entity.id
_entity.type
_entity.pdbx_description
1 polymer ?
#
loop_
_entity_poly.entity_id
_entity_poly.type
_entity_poly.pdbx_seq_one_letter_code
_entity_poly.pdbx_strand_id
1 'polypeptide(L)'
;MSGAARQGGVANIEGGRGGAVRGVLWDVPDEEMIALDRREGAPRFYARIPVKVKADGRWVMAETYQLVRPLPNEAAPSWEYARLILDGIANPAYRKKVEEHILALMAREELMRCV
;
A
#
# COMPACT_ATOMS: atom_id res chain seq x y z
N MET A 1 9.54 9.53 1.02
CA MET A 1 9.08 10.79 0.41
C MET A 1 7.60 10.95 0.74
N SER A 2 7.14 12.13 1.17
CA SER A 2 5.70 12.39 1.20
C SER A 2 5.19 12.36 -0.24
N GLY A 3 4.07 11.69 -0.50
CA GLY A 3 3.37 11.92 -1.76
C GLY A 3 2.87 13.36 -1.69
N ALA A 4 3.46 14.29 -2.45
CA ALA A 4 3.14 15.71 -2.33
C ALA A 4 1.64 16.02 -2.47
N ALA A 5 0.87 15.16 -3.17
CA ALA A 5 -0.59 15.24 -3.26
C ALA A 5 -1.35 14.63 -2.05
N ARG A 6 -0.73 13.73 -1.30
CA ARG A 6 -1.34 12.94 -0.22
C ARG A 6 -1.00 13.47 1.18
N GLN A 7 -0.05 14.40 1.29
CA GLN A 7 0.33 15.07 2.55
C GLN A 7 0.59 14.08 3.73
N GLY A 8 1.23 12.95 3.44
CA GLY A 8 1.52 11.89 4.40
C GLY A 8 2.23 10.71 3.76
N GLY A 9 2.43 9.64 4.54
CA GLY A 9 2.89 8.33 4.09
C GLY A 9 1.96 7.73 3.04
N VAL A 10 2.54 7.00 2.08
CA VAL A 10 1.82 6.28 1.02
C VAL A 10 1.97 4.78 1.21
N ALA A 11 1.00 4.00 0.74
CA ALA A 11 1.04 2.56 0.91
C ALA A 11 2.21 1.94 0.14
N ASN A 12 2.85 0.95 0.77
CA ASN A 12 3.91 0.14 0.19
C ASN A 12 3.78 -1.29 0.70
N ILE A 13 4.38 -2.23 -0.03
CA ILE A 13 4.56 -3.61 0.41
C ILE A 13 6.05 -3.90 0.56
N GLU A 14 6.43 -4.62 1.60
CA GLU A 14 7.80 -5.06 1.83
C GLU A 14 7.82 -6.53 2.22
N GLY A 15 8.89 -7.23 1.84
CA GLY A 15 9.08 -8.62 2.21
C GLY A 15 9.33 -8.75 3.71
N GLY A 16 8.42 -9.41 4.42
CA GLY A 16 8.56 -9.67 5.86
C GLY A 16 8.22 -11.12 6.18
N ARG A 17 9.09 -11.82 6.93
CA ARG A 17 8.81 -13.20 7.36
C ARG A 17 7.54 -13.26 8.20
N GLY A 18 6.60 -14.13 7.83
CA GLY A 18 5.30 -14.27 8.50
C GLY A 18 4.31 -13.12 8.21
N GLY A 19 4.71 -12.13 7.41
CA GLY A 19 3.83 -11.06 6.96
C GLY A 19 2.88 -11.53 5.86
N ALA A 20 1.67 -10.98 5.86
CA ALA A 20 0.71 -11.18 4.80
C ALA A 20 -0.07 -9.88 4.56
N VAL A 21 -0.16 -9.48 3.30
CA VAL A 21 -0.97 -8.35 2.83
C VAL A 21 -2.14 -8.91 2.04
N ARG A 22 -3.35 -8.40 2.29
CA ARG A 22 -4.52 -8.69 1.46
C ARG A 22 -4.74 -7.53 0.51
N GLY A 23 -5.14 -7.84 -0.71
CA GLY A 23 -5.46 -6.86 -1.73
C GLY A 23 -6.60 -7.35 -2.61
N VAL A 24 -6.88 -6.58 -3.65
CA VAL A 24 -7.82 -6.93 -4.71
C VAL A 24 -7.02 -7.30 -5.94
N LEU A 25 -7.37 -8.43 -6.56
CA LEU A 25 -6.79 -8.85 -7.82
C LEU A 25 -7.69 -8.37 -8.95
N TRP A 26 -7.13 -7.59 -9.87
CA TRP A 26 -7.83 -7.06 -11.04
C TRP A 26 -7.33 -7.78 -12.29
N ASP A 27 -8.24 -8.12 -13.19
CA ASP A 27 -7.90 -8.49 -14.56
C ASP A 27 -7.78 -7.19 -15.36
N VAL A 28 -6.58 -6.93 -15.90
CA VAL A 28 -6.23 -5.68 -16.58
C VAL A 28 -5.62 -6.04 -17.94
N PRO A 29 -6.13 -5.49 -19.05
CA PRO A 29 -5.54 -5.71 -20.36
C PRO A 29 -4.09 -5.19 -20.43
N ASP A 30 -3.24 -5.91 -21.16
CA ASP A 30 -1.80 -5.59 -21.29
C ASP A 30 -1.57 -4.17 -21.82
N GLU A 31 -2.45 -3.68 -22.72
CA GLU A 31 -2.39 -2.32 -23.27
C GLU A 31 -2.58 -1.21 -22.22
N GLU A 32 -3.31 -1.48 -21.13
CA GLU A 32 -3.57 -0.52 -20.05
C GLU A 32 -2.41 -0.47 -19.04
N MET A 33 -1.48 -1.42 -19.10
CA MET A 33 -0.35 -1.47 -18.17
C MET A 33 0.55 -0.24 -18.27
N ILE A 34 0.69 0.34 -19.46
CA ILE A 34 1.45 1.59 -19.66
C ILE A 34 0.79 2.76 -18.92
N ALA A 35 -0.54 2.81 -18.88
CA ALA A 35 -1.27 3.85 -18.16
C ALA A 35 -1.09 3.71 -16.64
N LEU A 36 -1.12 2.47 -16.14
CA LEU A 36 -0.82 2.17 -14.73
C LEU A 36 0.62 2.52 -14.36
N ASP A 37 1.61 2.16 -15.19
CA ASP A 37 3.02 2.52 -14.96
C ASP A 37 3.17 4.04 -14.83
N ARG A 38 2.52 4.82 -15.71
CA ARG A 38 2.55 6.29 -15.65
C ARG A 38 1.93 6.82 -14.37
N ARG A 39 0.78 6.26 -13.95
CA ARG A 39 0.08 6.65 -12.73
C ARG A 39 0.91 6.38 -11.47
N GLU A 40 1.57 5.22 -11.41
CA GLU A 40 2.44 4.83 -10.28
C GLU A 40 3.84 5.46 -10.38
N GLY A 41 4.13 6.13 -11.49
CA GLY A 41 5.41 6.78 -11.75
C GLY A 41 6.56 5.77 -11.89
N ALA A 42 6.26 4.59 -12.44
CA ALA A 42 7.21 3.53 -12.67
C ALA A 42 8.18 3.86 -13.82
N PRO A 43 9.46 3.41 -13.73
CA PRO A 43 10.07 2.68 -12.62
C PRO A 43 10.67 3.60 -11.54
N ARG A 44 10.40 4.92 -11.56
CA ARG A 44 11.13 5.90 -10.73
C ARG A 44 10.66 5.93 -9.28
N PHE A 45 9.35 5.93 -9.04
CA PHE A 45 8.77 6.02 -7.70
C PHE A 45 8.41 4.64 -7.16
N TYR A 46 7.70 3.87 -7.98
CA TYR A 46 7.42 2.46 -7.75
C TYR A 46 8.04 1.61 -8.87
N ALA A 47 8.51 0.41 -8.54
CA ALA A 47 8.87 -0.61 -9.51
C ALA A 47 7.70 -1.57 -9.68
N ARG A 48 7.36 -1.91 -10.93
CA ARG A 48 6.44 -3.01 -11.21
C ARG A 48 7.18 -4.32 -10.96
N ILE A 49 6.60 -5.18 -10.13
CA ILE A 49 7.19 -6.45 -9.73
C ILE A 49 6.20 -7.60 -9.91
N PRO A 50 6.66 -8.80 -10.30
CA PRO A 50 5.83 -9.98 -10.27
C PRO A 50 5.65 -10.46 -8.82
N VAL A 51 4.43 -10.88 -8.50
CA VAL A 51 4.07 -11.47 -7.21
C VAL A 51 3.26 -12.73 -7.42
N LYS A 52 3.34 -13.64 -6.44
CA LYS A 52 2.51 -14.84 -6.39
C LYS A 52 1.50 -14.69 -5.28
N VAL A 53 0.21 -14.64 -5.63
CA VAL A 53 -0.89 -14.38 -4.69
C VAL A 53 -1.82 -15.59 -4.61
N LYS A 54 -2.51 -15.74 -3.48
CA LYS A 54 -3.54 -16.77 -3.31
C LYS A 54 -4.93 -16.14 -3.46
N ALA A 55 -5.67 -16.54 -4.48
CA ALA A 55 -7.03 -16.10 -4.76
C ALA A 55 -7.91 -17.34 -5.01
N ASP A 56 -9.09 -17.39 -4.38
CA ASP A 56 -10.04 -18.51 -4.49
C ASP A 56 -9.42 -19.90 -4.32
N GLY A 57 -8.52 -20.00 -3.33
CA GLY A 57 -7.82 -21.24 -3.00
C GLY A 57 -6.66 -21.61 -3.94
N ARG A 58 -6.44 -20.87 -5.03
CA ARG A 58 -5.42 -21.13 -6.04
C ARG A 58 -4.30 -20.10 -6.00
N TRP A 59 -3.11 -20.50 -6.46
CA TRP A 59 -1.99 -19.58 -6.65
C TRP A 59 -2.04 -18.96 -8.04
N VAL A 60 -1.90 -17.64 -8.11
CA VAL A 60 -1.95 -16.86 -9.34
C VAL A 60 -0.70 -15.96 -9.41
N MET A 61 -0.10 -15.87 -10.60
CA MET A 61 0.94 -14.87 -10.86
C MET A 61 0.26 -13.55 -11.22
N ALA A 62 0.70 -12.46 -10.60
CA ALA A 62 0.18 -11.13 -10.84
C ALA A 62 1.32 -10.11 -10.81
N GLU A 63 1.04 -8.88 -11.20
CA GLU A 63 1.96 -7.75 -11.07
C GLU A 63 1.45 -6.78 -10.00
N THR A 64 2.37 -6.11 -9.32
CA THR A 64 2.06 -5.04 -8.37
C THR A 64 3.19 -4.01 -8.35
N TYR A 65 3.04 -2.96 -7.55
CA TYR A 65 3.96 -1.83 -7.49
C TYR A 65 4.55 -1.72 -6.08
N GLN A 66 5.88 -1.67 -6.00
CA GLN A 66 6.63 -1.53 -4.75
C GLN A 66 7.52 -0.28 -4.79
N LEU A 67 7.60 0.48 -3.69
CA LEU A 67 8.46 1.66 -3.61
C LEU A 67 9.92 1.30 -3.90
N VAL A 68 10.56 2.07 -4.77
CA VAL A 68 11.99 1.86 -5.10
C VAL A 68 12.90 2.28 -3.96
N ARG A 69 12.49 3.28 -3.17
CA ARG A 69 13.27 3.82 -2.04
C ARG A 69 12.35 4.06 -0.83
N PRO A 70 12.00 3.00 -0.08
CA PRO A 70 11.19 3.15 1.12
C PRO A 70 11.94 3.91 2.20
N LEU A 71 11.19 4.53 3.11
CA LEU A 71 11.76 5.11 4.32
C LEU A 71 12.15 3.99 5.30
N PRO A 72 13.16 4.18 6.16
CA PRO A 72 13.53 3.17 7.17
C PRO A 72 12.40 2.85 8.14
N ASN A 73 11.51 3.82 8.38
CA ASN A 73 10.34 3.69 9.23
C ASN A 73 9.07 4.02 8.44
N GLU A 74 7.99 3.31 8.72
CA GLU A 74 6.67 3.63 8.19
C GLU A 74 6.24 5.04 8.64
N ALA A 75 5.75 5.85 7.71
CA ALA A 75 5.15 7.14 8.01
C ALA A 75 3.63 7.02 8.04
N ALA A 76 2.97 7.78 8.90
CA ALA A 76 1.51 7.78 8.98
C ALA A 76 0.92 8.35 7.67
N PRO A 77 -0.15 7.75 7.12
CA PRO A 77 -0.88 8.35 6.02
C PRO A 77 -1.62 9.61 6.48
N SER A 78 -2.03 10.46 5.54
CA SER A 78 -3.05 11.48 5.85
C SER A 78 -4.39 10.82 6.14
N TRP A 79 -5.26 11.53 6.87
CA TRP A 79 -6.62 11.06 7.16
C TRP A 79 -7.44 10.77 5.90
N GLU A 80 -7.32 11.62 4.88
CA GLU A 80 -8.01 11.44 3.60
C GLU A 80 -7.56 10.17 2.89
N TYR A 81 -6.25 9.91 2.88
CA TYR A 81 -5.72 8.71 2.24
C TYR A 81 -6.02 7.43 3.04
N ALA A 82 -5.95 7.50 4.37
CA ALA A 82 -6.35 6.42 5.26
C ALA A 82 -7.81 6.01 5.00
N ARG A 83 -8.72 6.99 4.93
CA ARG A 83 -10.13 6.74 4.64
C ARG A 83 -10.34 6.05 3.30
N LEU A 84 -9.66 6.51 2.26
CA LEU A 84 -9.71 5.88 0.93
C LEU A 84 -9.25 4.41 0.98
N ILE A 85 -8.17 4.10 1.70
CA ILE A 85 -7.71 2.71 1.88
C ILE A 85 -8.78 1.90 2.61
N LEU A 86 -9.27 2.40 3.75
CA LEU A 86 -10.23 1.67 4.59
C LEU A 86 -11.52 1.38 3.83
N ASP A 87 -12.03 2.35 3.07
CA ASP A 87 -13.24 2.22 2.26
C ASP A 87 -13.10 1.19 1.14
N GLY A 88 -11.88 0.93 0.66
CA GLY A 88 -11.58 -0.14 -0.28
C GLY A 88 -11.53 -1.55 0.34
N ILE A 89 -11.55 -1.69 1.67
CA ILE A 89 -11.42 -2.99 2.34
C ILE A 89 -12.81 -3.56 2.66
N ALA A 90 -13.20 -4.61 1.93
CA ALA A 90 -14.47 -5.31 2.13
C ALA A 90 -14.49 -6.22 3.37
N ASN A 91 -13.37 -6.83 3.75
CA ASN A 91 -13.33 -7.76 4.88
C ASN A 91 -13.27 -6.99 6.21
N PRO A 92 -14.28 -7.10 7.12
CA PRO A 92 -14.34 -6.26 8.32
C PRO A 92 -13.19 -6.50 9.30
N ALA A 93 -12.76 -7.74 9.47
CA ALA A 93 -11.66 -8.08 10.38
C ALA A 93 -10.32 -7.53 9.86
N TYR A 94 -10.09 -7.61 8.55
CA TYR A 94 -8.90 -7.02 7.94
C TYR A 94 -8.95 -5.49 7.97
N ARG A 95 -10.11 -4.89 7.71
CA ARG A 95 -10.31 -3.44 7.82
C ARG A 95 -9.95 -2.95 9.21
N LYS A 96 -10.48 -3.59 10.26
CA LYS A 96 -10.18 -3.26 11.65
C LYS A 96 -8.68 -3.35 11.95
N LYS A 97 -8.01 -4.41 11.50
CA LYS A 97 -6.55 -4.56 11.67
C LYS A 97 -5.77 -3.42 11.01
N VAL A 98 -6.16 -3.03 9.80
CA VAL A 98 -5.50 -1.92 9.08
C VAL A 98 -5.77 -0.58 9.75
N GLU A 99 -7.01 -0.35 10.22
CA GLU A 99 -7.40 0.85 10.96
C GLU A 99 -6.60 1.00 12.26
N GLU A 100 -6.50 -0.05 13.07
CA GLU A 100 -5.71 -0.07 14.30
C GLU A 100 -4.22 0.25 14.04
N HIS A 101 -3.65 -0.30 12.96
CA HIS A 101 -2.27 0.00 12.56
C HIS A 101 -2.08 1.47 12.15
N ILE A 102 -3.01 2.02 11.36
CA ILE A 102 -2.97 3.43 10.95
C ILE A 102 -3.07 4.35 12.16
N LEU A 103 -3.98 4.08 13.09
CA LEU A 103 -4.14 4.86 14.33
C LEU A 103 -2.87 4.82 15.19
N ALA A 104 -2.21 3.67 15.28
CA ALA A 104 -0.94 3.54 15.98
C ALA A 104 0.18 4.37 15.34
N LEU A 105 0.26 4.42 14.00
CA LEU A 105 1.22 5.26 13.28
C LEU A 105 0.98 6.75 13.54
N MET A 106 -0.29 7.18 13.49
CA MET A 106 -0.67 8.58 13.74
C MET A 106 -0.35 9.02 15.17
N ALA A 107 -0.69 8.20 16.16
CA ALA A 107 -0.38 8.49 17.56
C ALA A 107 1.13 8.59 17.82
N ARG A 108 1.93 7.74 17.16
CA ARG A 108 3.40 7.77 17.25
C ARG A 108 3.99 9.06 16.68
N GLU A 109 3.48 9.54 15.55
CA GLU A 109 3.92 10.82 14.97
C GLU A 109 3.53 12.02 15.83
N GLU A 110 2.34 12.01 16.44
CA GLU A 110 1.91 13.06 17.36
C GLU A 110 2.82 13.13 18.60
N LEU A 111 3.15 11.97 19.19
CA LEU A 111 4.10 11.88 20.31
C LEU A 111 5.48 12.45 19.93
N MET A 112 5.98 12.15 18.73
CA MET A 112 7.26 12.67 18.24
C MET A 112 7.26 14.18 17.97
N ARG A 113 6.09 14.82 17.78
CA ARG A 113 5.97 16.28 17.61
C ARG A 113 5.93 17.04 18.94
N CYS A 114 5.67 16.35 20.05
CA CYS A 114 5.58 16.94 21.38
C CYS A 114 6.91 16.95 22.16
N VAL A 115 7.98 16.41 21.57
CA VAL A 115 9.35 16.37 22.13
C VAL A 115 10.24 17.33 21.35
#